data_AF-A0A316HS22-F1
#
_entry.id   AF-A0A316HS22-F1
#
_cell.length_a   1.000
_cell.length_b   1.000
_cell.length_c   1.000
_cell.angle_alpha   90.00
_cell.angle_beta   90.00
_cell.angle_gamma   90.00
#
_symmetry.space_group_name_H-M   'P 1'
#
loop_
_entity.id
_entity.type
_entity.pdbx_description
1 polymer ?
#
loop_
_entity_poly.entity_id
_entity_poly.type
_entity_poly.pdbx_seq_one_letter_code
_entity_poly.pdbx_strand_id
1 'polypeptide(L)'
;MIGLLRQRGLRKIDCIRVVQAAIGLSHGEAKRLVHHSPVWADRREADEAVEEMFWRALFISALVGEAEVTAPAEDVTECHERQQRARTQLHQAAAGLPDELLTRYRESMAENLLGRAFAALVAVGQQHGATEQCWHALAAVAETLCLNELLGEDEPGADAGDFLQAAYAVRQLAGPPG
;
A
#
# COMPACT_ATOMS: atom_id res chain seq x y z
N MET A 1 -0.12 -8.01 35.96
CA MET A 1 0.09 -6.55 35.77
C MET A 1 -1.00 -5.90 34.90
N ILE A 2 -1.17 -6.27 33.62
CA ILE A 2 -2.16 -5.67 32.69
C ILE A 2 -3.60 -5.69 33.25
N GLY A 3 -4.03 -6.80 33.86
CA GLY A 3 -5.34 -6.93 34.51
C GLY A 3 -5.58 -5.89 35.62
N LEU A 4 -4.58 -5.63 36.46
CA LEU A 4 -4.67 -4.65 37.56
C LEU A 4 -4.78 -3.22 37.02
N LEU A 5 -4.06 -2.90 35.94
CA LEU A 5 -4.14 -1.59 35.30
C LEU A 5 -5.56 -1.34 34.76
N ARG A 6 -6.15 -2.33 34.08
CA ARG A 6 -7.54 -2.21 33.60
C ARG A 6 -8.55 -2.11 34.74
N GLN A 7 -8.41 -2.89 35.81
CA GLN A 7 -9.28 -2.80 37.00
C GLN A 7 -9.25 -1.42 37.67
N ARG A 8 -8.11 -0.72 37.58
CA ARG A 8 -7.96 0.67 38.03
C ARG A 8 -8.52 1.71 37.03
N GLY A 9 -9.21 1.27 35.99
CA GLY A 9 -9.83 2.14 34.99
C GLY A 9 -8.84 2.68 33.94
N LEU A 10 -7.63 2.12 33.84
CA LEU A 10 -6.65 2.58 32.86
C LEU A 10 -7.11 2.22 31.44
N ARG A 11 -7.05 3.20 30.52
CA ARG A 11 -7.38 2.99 29.11
C ARG A 11 -6.31 2.14 28.42
N LYS A 12 -6.68 1.45 27.34
CA LYS A 12 -5.79 0.54 26.60
C LYS A 12 -4.50 1.22 26.12
N ILE A 13 -4.59 2.44 25.59
CA ILE A 13 -3.43 3.22 25.13
C ILE A 13 -2.47 3.59 26.27
N ASP A 14 -3.01 3.96 27.43
CA ASP A 14 -2.23 4.28 28.62
C ASP A 14 -1.57 3.01 29.19
N CYS A 15 -2.26 1.87 29.11
CA CYS A 15 -1.70 0.57 29.46
C CYS A 15 -0.52 0.17 28.56
N ILE A 16 -0.58 0.45 27.25
CA ILE A 16 0.55 0.19 26.32
C ILE A 16 1.78 1.00 26.73
N ARG A 17 1.62 2.28 27.05
CA ARG A 17 2.73 3.15 27.48
C ARG A 17 3.36 2.68 28.79
N VAL A 18 2.54 2.26 29.76
CA VAL A 18 3.05 1.72 31.03
C VAL A 18 3.81 0.41 30.82
N VAL A 19 3.28 -0.49 29.98
CA VAL A 19 3.95 -1.75 29.63
C VAL A 19 5.28 -1.50 28.90
N GLN A 20 5.29 -0.56 27.97
CA GLN A 20 6.47 -0.14 27.23
C GLN A 20 7.57 0.35 28.19
N ALA A 21 7.25 1.30 29.08
CA ALA A 21 8.20 1.86 30.03
C ALA A 21 8.68 0.86 31.09
N ALA A 22 7.80 -0.02 31.56
CA ALA A 22 8.12 -0.96 32.64
C ALA A 22 9.01 -2.13 32.19
N ILE A 23 8.93 -2.52 30.90
CA ILE A 23 9.62 -3.71 30.37
C ILE A 23 10.72 -3.35 29.36
N GLY A 24 10.74 -2.12 28.84
CA GLY A 24 11.70 -1.70 27.82
C GLY A 24 11.41 -2.28 26.44
N LEU A 25 10.15 -2.64 26.16
CA LEU A 25 9.71 -3.13 24.84
C LEU A 25 9.61 -1.99 23.84
N SER A 26 9.69 -2.32 22.55
CA SER A 26 9.27 -1.37 21.51
C SER A 26 7.77 -1.08 21.62
N HIS A 27 7.33 0.04 21.06
CA HIS A 27 5.91 0.40 21.06
C HIS A 27 5.04 -0.67 20.39
N GLY A 28 5.48 -1.23 19.27
CA GLY A 28 4.78 -2.28 18.54
C GLY A 28 4.64 -3.58 19.35
N GLU A 29 5.71 -3.99 20.03
CA GLU A 29 5.67 -5.17 20.91
C GLU A 29 4.76 -4.95 22.12
N ALA A 30 4.79 -3.77 22.75
CA ALA A 30 3.89 -3.41 23.84
C ALA A 30 2.42 -3.35 23.38
N LYS A 31 2.14 -2.77 22.20
CA LYS A 31 0.81 -2.78 21.57
C LYS A 31 0.33 -4.21 21.36
N ARG A 32 1.12 -5.07 20.70
CA ARG A 32 0.78 -6.48 20.46
C ARG A 32 0.51 -7.22 21.77
N LEU A 33 1.37 -7.07 22.77
CA LEU A 33 1.23 -7.74 24.05
C LEU A 33 -0.07 -7.35 24.77
N VAL A 34 -0.40 -6.06 24.83
CA VAL A 34 -1.64 -5.58 25.45
C VAL A 34 -2.87 -5.96 24.63
N HIS A 35 -2.80 -5.81 23.31
CA HIS A 35 -3.89 -6.08 22.37
C HIS A 35 -4.28 -7.58 22.32
N HIS A 36 -3.31 -8.48 22.33
CA HIS A 36 -3.56 -9.93 22.36
C HIS A 36 -3.80 -10.50 23.75
N SER A 37 -3.64 -9.71 24.81
CA SER A 37 -3.94 -10.18 26.17
C SER A 37 -5.43 -10.55 26.31
N PRO A 38 -5.77 -11.62 27.06
CA PRO A 38 -7.17 -11.97 27.35
C PRO A 38 -7.93 -10.85 28.05
N VAL A 39 -7.20 -10.01 28.81
CA VAL A 39 -7.75 -8.86 29.54
C VAL A 39 -8.41 -7.84 28.62
N TRP A 40 -8.03 -7.73 27.35
CA TRP A 40 -8.59 -6.76 26.38
C TRP A 40 -9.30 -7.42 25.19
N ALA A 41 -9.64 -8.70 25.28
CA ALA A 41 -10.27 -9.46 24.19
C ALA A 41 -11.65 -8.90 23.80
N ASP A 42 -12.43 -8.41 24.76
CA ASP A 42 -13.76 -7.81 24.56
C ASP A 42 -13.78 -6.55 23.69
N ARG A 43 -12.64 -5.85 23.59
CA ARG A 43 -12.49 -4.67 22.74
C ARG A 43 -11.74 -4.93 21.44
N ARG A 44 -11.21 -6.14 21.27
CA ARG A 44 -10.31 -6.46 20.15
C ARG A 44 -11.00 -6.27 18.80
N GLU A 45 -12.14 -6.93 18.62
CA GLU A 45 -12.92 -6.89 17.38
C GLU A 45 -13.34 -5.46 17.01
N ALA A 46 -13.80 -4.67 17.99
CA ALA A 46 -14.15 -3.28 17.77
C ALA A 46 -12.94 -2.40 17.40
N ASP A 47 -11.79 -2.62 18.03
CA ASP A 47 -10.56 -1.88 17.70
C ASP A 47 -10.07 -2.27 16.28
N GLU A 48 -10.15 -3.54 15.90
CA GLU A 48 -9.80 -4.05 14.56
C GLU A 48 -10.72 -3.46 13.48
N ALA A 49 -12.03 -3.40 13.74
CA ALA A 49 -12.99 -2.78 12.83
C ALA A 49 -12.73 -1.27 12.63
N VAL A 50 -12.37 -0.55 13.71
CA VAL A 50 -12.00 0.88 13.62
C VAL A 50 -10.68 1.06 12.87
N GLU A 51 -9.69 0.19 13.09
CA GLU A 51 -8.42 0.20 12.35
C GLU A 51 -8.66 -0.05 10.86
N GLU A 52 -9.50 -1.02 10.51
CA GLU A 52 -9.92 -1.26 9.12
C GLU A 52 -10.65 -0.05 8.51
N MET A 53 -11.60 0.55 9.25
CA MET A 53 -12.28 1.77 8.80
C MET A 53 -11.32 2.94 8.64
N PHE A 54 -10.33 3.07 9.53
CA PHE A 54 -9.28 4.09 9.42
C PHE A 54 -8.44 3.88 8.17
N TRP A 55 -7.98 2.65 7.90
CA TRP A 55 -7.21 2.38 6.67
C TRP A 55 -8.05 2.57 5.41
N ARG A 56 -9.33 2.21 5.43
CA ARG A 56 -10.26 2.49 4.33
C ARG A 56 -10.49 4.00 4.17
N ALA A 57 -10.66 4.72 5.26
CA ALA A 57 -10.84 6.17 5.26
C ALA A 57 -9.57 6.88 4.81
N LEU A 58 -8.40 6.44 5.26
CA LEU A 58 -7.10 6.94 4.81
C LEU A 58 -6.88 6.61 3.35
N PHE A 59 -7.23 5.41 2.89
CA PHE A 59 -7.23 5.05 1.48
C PHE A 59 -8.13 5.98 0.68
N ILE A 60 -9.36 6.24 1.14
CA ILE A 60 -10.26 7.20 0.53
C ILE A 60 -9.69 8.61 0.58
N SER A 61 -9.12 9.05 1.70
CA SER A 61 -8.53 10.38 1.89
C SER A 61 -7.26 10.57 1.06
N ALA A 62 -6.44 9.54 0.88
CA ALA A 62 -5.30 9.53 -0.02
C ALA A 62 -5.78 9.59 -1.48
N LEU A 63 -6.85 8.87 -1.79
CA LEU A 63 -7.53 8.90 -3.09
C LEU A 63 -8.25 10.25 -3.34
N VAL A 64 -8.61 10.97 -2.28
CA VAL A 64 -9.23 12.30 -2.30
C VAL A 64 -8.20 13.44 -2.09
N GLY A 65 -6.93 13.11 -1.79
CA GLY A 65 -5.81 14.06 -1.71
C GLY A 65 -5.62 14.82 -0.39
N GLU A 66 -6.09 14.33 0.76
CA GLU A 66 -6.11 15.12 2.02
C GLU A 66 -5.29 14.58 3.21
N ALA A 67 -4.38 13.59 3.08
CA ALA A 67 -3.63 13.11 4.26
C ALA A 67 -2.17 12.68 4.01
N GLU A 68 -1.23 13.33 4.72
CA GLU A 68 0.15 12.89 4.92
C GLU A 68 0.22 11.81 6.02
N VAL A 69 0.91 10.69 5.76
CA VAL A 69 1.15 9.62 6.75
C VAL A 69 2.59 9.13 6.65
N THR A 70 3.34 9.26 7.75
CA THR A 70 4.74 8.85 7.90
C THR A 70 4.88 7.34 8.11
N ALA A 71 5.53 6.63 7.18
CA ALA A 71 5.90 5.20 7.27
C ALA A 71 7.36 5.00 7.77
N PRO A 72 7.79 3.78 8.18
CA PRO A 72 9.11 3.51 8.76
C PRO A 72 10.15 2.96 7.77
N ALA A 73 11.42 3.34 7.98
CA ALA A 73 12.62 2.98 7.22
C ALA A 73 12.72 1.49 6.80
N GLU A 74 12.35 1.22 5.56
CA GLU A 74 12.62 -0.03 4.86
C GLU A 74 14.13 -0.22 4.56
N ASP A 75 14.61 -1.47 4.45
CA ASP A 75 15.96 -1.73 3.94
C ASP A 75 16.01 -1.26 2.48
N VAL A 76 16.80 -0.22 2.21
CA VAL A 76 16.96 0.42 0.89
C VAL A 76 17.23 -0.61 -0.21
N THR A 77 17.89 -1.72 0.12
CA THR A 77 18.15 -2.83 -0.81
C THR A 77 16.86 -3.50 -1.29
N GLU A 78 15.92 -3.75 -0.38
CA GLU A 78 14.65 -4.40 -0.68
C GLU A 78 13.75 -3.49 -1.53
N CYS A 79 13.74 -2.18 -1.24
CA CYS A 79 13.05 -1.18 -2.05
C CYS A 79 13.59 -1.15 -3.49
N HIS A 80 14.92 -1.14 -3.67
CA HIS A 80 15.53 -1.19 -5.00
C HIS A 80 15.21 -2.48 -5.77
N GLU A 81 15.28 -3.65 -5.11
CA GLU A 81 14.94 -4.93 -5.73
C GLU A 81 13.47 -4.97 -6.20
N ARG A 82 12.56 -4.43 -5.40
CA ARG A 82 11.14 -4.34 -5.76
C ARG A 82 10.91 -3.35 -6.90
N GLN A 83 11.53 -2.17 -6.87
CA GLN A 83 11.44 -1.20 -7.96
C GLN A 83 11.94 -1.80 -9.28
N GLN A 84 13.03 -2.55 -9.24
CA GLN A 84 13.57 -3.24 -10.41
C GLN A 84 12.62 -4.35 -10.91
N ARG A 85 11.97 -5.07 -9.99
CA ARG A 85 10.96 -6.08 -10.33
C ARG A 85 9.76 -5.44 -11.02
N ALA A 86 9.21 -4.36 -10.47
CA ALA A 86 8.10 -3.62 -11.07
C ALA A 86 8.45 -3.10 -12.48
N ARG A 87 9.66 -2.55 -12.66
CA ARG A 87 10.16 -2.09 -13.96
C ARG A 87 10.20 -3.23 -15.00
N THR A 88 10.69 -4.40 -14.57
CA THR A 88 10.75 -5.60 -15.41
C THR A 88 9.34 -6.06 -15.81
N GLN A 89 8.42 -6.12 -14.87
CA GLN A 89 7.03 -6.51 -15.13
C GLN A 89 6.31 -5.52 -16.06
N LEU A 90 6.56 -4.21 -15.91
CA LEU A 90 6.05 -3.18 -16.83
C LEU A 90 6.53 -3.41 -18.26
N HIS A 91 7.83 -3.68 -18.45
CA HIS A 91 8.38 -3.99 -19.77
C HIS A 91 7.75 -5.26 -20.37
N GLN A 92 7.51 -6.29 -19.56
CA GLN A 92 6.84 -7.50 -20.01
C GLN A 92 5.39 -7.24 -20.42
N ALA A 93 4.65 -6.46 -19.64
CA ALA A 93 3.28 -6.08 -19.97
C ALA A 93 3.21 -5.24 -21.27
N ALA A 94 4.16 -4.32 -21.45
CA ALA A 94 4.26 -3.50 -22.65
C ALA A 94 4.58 -4.30 -23.92
N ALA A 95 5.35 -5.38 -23.81
CA ALA A 95 5.76 -6.20 -24.97
C ALA A 95 4.59 -6.85 -25.73
N GLY A 96 3.41 -6.95 -25.11
CA GLY A 96 2.19 -7.44 -25.76
C GLY A 96 1.42 -6.39 -26.57
N LEU A 97 1.86 -5.13 -26.59
CA LEU A 97 1.16 -4.00 -27.21
C LEU A 97 1.90 -3.47 -28.45
N PRO A 98 1.18 -2.95 -29.46
CA PRO A 98 1.80 -2.32 -30.63
C PRO A 98 2.73 -1.15 -30.28
N ASP A 99 3.87 -1.09 -30.98
CA ASP A 99 4.95 -0.15 -30.69
C ASP A 99 4.54 1.32 -30.85
N GLU A 100 3.59 1.61 -31.74
CA GLU A 100 3.10 2.95 -32.03
C GLU A 100 2.29 3.54 -30.87
N LEU A 101 1.75 2.68 -30.00
CA LEU A 101 0.92 3.06 -28.86
C LEU A 101 1.74 3.32 -27.59
N LEU A 102 3.01 2.91 -27.58
CA LEU A 102 3.87 2.90 -26.39
C LEU A 102 4.65 4.20 -26.19
N THR A 103 4.44 5.24 -27.00
CA THR A 103 5.20 6.51 -26.94
C THR A 103 5.19 7.13 -25.53
N ARG A 104 3.99 7.34 -24.95
CA ARG A 104 3.85 7.95 -23.61
C ARG A 104 4.41 7.09 -22.49
N TYR A 105 4.30 5.78 -22.61
CA TYR A 105 4.90 4.83 -21.68
C TYR A 105 6.43 4.96 -21.70
N ARG A 106 7.05 4.99 -22.89
CA ARG A 106 8.51 5.12 -23.05
C ARG A 106 9.03 6.44 -22.51
N GLU A 107 8.34 7.54 -22.80
CA GLU A 107 8.65 8.87 -22.25
C GLU A 107 8.66 8.84 -20.72
N SER A 108 7.59 8.33 -20.10
CA SER A 108 7.47 8.23 -18.64
C SER A 108 8.54 7.32 -18.03
N MET A 109 8.88 6.20 -18.69
CA MET A 109 9.95 5.30 -18.25
C MET A 109 11.35 5.93 -18.36
N ALA A 110 11.58 6.79 -19.35
CA ALA A 110 12.85 7.52 -19.51
C ALA A 110 13.02 8.57 -18.41
N GLU A 111 11.91 9.16 -17.94
CA GLU A 111 11.87 10.11 -16.82
C GLU A 111 11.82 9.43 -15.44
N ASN A 112 11.82 8.09 -15.40
CA ASN A 112 11.72 7.27 -14.18
C ASN A 112 10.41 7.49 -13.38
N LEU A 113 9.32 7.83 -14.08
CA LEU A 113 7.98 8.00 -13.52
C LEU A 113 7.19 6.70 -13.69
N LEU A 114 7.41 5.74 -12.79
CA LEU A 114 6.85 4.39 -12.90
C LEU A 114 5.31 4.38 -12.79
N GLY A 115 4.73 5.25 -11.98
CA GLY A 115 3.28 5.40 -11.83
C GLY A 115 2.63 5.91 -13.12
N ARG A 116 3.23 6.91 -13.77
CA ARG A 116 2.78 7.41 -15.08
C ARG A 116 2.98 6.41 -16.20
N ALA A 117 4.12 5.71 -16.18
CA ALA A 117 4.38 4.64 -17.14
C ALA A 117 3.32 3.54 -17.03
N PHE A 118 3.00 3.12 -15.81
CA PHE A 118 1.92 2.17 -15.54
C PHE A 118 0.56 2.71 -16.04
N ALA A 119 0.21 3.95 -15.69
CA ALA A 119 -1.04 4.57 -16.12
C ALA A 119 -1.17 4.66 -17.64
N ALA A 120 -0.08 4.98 -18.34
CA ALA A 120 -0.04 5.00 -19.80
C ALA A 120 -0.34 3.61 -20.39
N LEU A 121 0.22 2.53 -19.84
CA LEU A 121 -0.07 1.17 -20.30
C LEU A 121 -1.53 0.78 -20.06
N VAL A 122 -2.08 1.12 -18.89
CA VAL A 122 -3.50 0.88 -18.57
C VAL A 122 -4.40 1.62 -19.55
N ALA A 123 -4.11 2.89 -19.86
CA ALA A 123 -4.87 3.66 -20.82
C ALA A 123 -4.84 3.04 -22.24
N VAL A 124 -3.66 2.59 -22.69
CA VAL A 124 -3.52 1.88 -23.97
C VAL A 124 -4.33 0.59 -23.96
N GLY A 125 -4.24 -0.20 -22.90
CA GLY A 125 -5.02 -1.43 -22.73
C GLY A 125 -6.53 -1.18 -22.79
N GLN A 126 -7.02 -0.11 -22.17
CA GLN A 126 -8.44 0.25 -22.22
C GLN A 126 -8.89 0.66 -23.63
N GLN A 127 -8.10 1.51 -24.29
CA GLN A 127 -8.44 2.05 -25.62
C GLN A 127 -8.43 1.00 -26.72
N HIS A 128 -7.53 0.01 -26.61
CA HIS A 128 -7.30 -0.98 -27.66
C HIS A 128 -7.78 -2.38 -27.32
N GLY A 129 -8.41 -2.57 -26.16
CA GLY A 129 -8.97 -3.85 -25.74
C GLY A 129 -7.90 -4.87 -25.37
N ALA A 130 -7.15 -4.59 -24.30
CA ALA A 130 -6.16 -5.51 -23.74
C ALA A 130 -6.79 -6.87 -23.40
N THR A 131 -5.99 -7.92 -23.58
CA THR A 131 -6.37 -9.29 -23.22
C THR A 131 -6.48 -9.46 -21.71
N GLU A 132 -7.21 -10.48 -21.26
CA GLU A 132 -7.29 -10.85 -19.84
C GLU A 132 -5.89 -11.10 -19.23
N GLN A 133 -5.01 -11.76 -19.98
CA GLN A 133 -3.60 -11.97 -19.57
C GLN A 133 -2.85 -10.64 -19.37
N CYS A 134 -3.10 -9.64 -20.21
CA CYS A 134 -2.51 -8.31 -20.05
C CYS A 134 -3.03 -7.63 -18.76
N TRP A 135 -4.32 -7.74 -18.47
CA TRP A 135 -4.89 -7.19 -17.23
C TRP A 135 -4.34 -7.86 -15.97
N HIS A 136 -4.16 -9.18 -15.98
CA HIS A 136 -3.50 -9.87 -14.87
C HIS A 136 -2.03 -9.46 -14.70
N ALA A 137 -1.30 -9.28 -15.80
CA ALA A 137 0.08 -8.79 -15.73
C ALA A 137 0.15 -7.38 -15.14
N LEU A 138 -0.76 -6.48 -15.55
CA LEU A 138 -0.87 -5.13 -14.99
C LEU A 138 -1.32 -5.14 -13.52
N ALA A 139 -2.15 -6.10 -13.10
CA ALA A 139 -2.53 -6.25 -11.70
C ALA A 139 -1.31 -6.62 -10.82
N ALA A 140 -0.48 -7.56 -11.28
CA ALA A 140 0.75 -7.94 -10.58
C ALA A 140 1.77 -6.78 -10.49
N VAL A 141 1.83 -5.93 -11.53
CA VAL A 141 2.61 -4.68 -11.49
C VAL A 141 2.06 -3.73 -10.43
N ALA A 142 0.74 -3.52 -10.41
CA ALA A 142 0.08 -2.63 -9.45
C ALA A 142 0.34 -3.08 -7.99
N GLU A 143 0.27 -4.38 -7.71
CA GLU A 143 0.60 -4.93 -6.39
C GLU A 143 2.05 -4.63 -6.00
N THR A 144 2.99 -4.82 -6.94
CA THR A 144 4.42 -4.56 -6.68
C THR A 144 4.71 -3.07 -6.49
N LEU A 145 4.03 -2.18 -7.21
CA LEU A 145 4.16 -0.73 -7.09
C LEU A 145 3.45 -0.16 -5.84
N CYS A 146 2.25 -0.63 -5.50
CA CYS A 146 1.53 -0.24 -4.28
C CYS A 146 2.36 -0.54 -3.02
N LEU A 147 3.09 -1.65 -3.01
CA LEU A 147 4.01 -1.97 -1.92
C LEU A 147 5.16 -0.97 -1.80
N ASN A 148 5.56 -0.29 -2.86
CA ASN A 148 6.63 0.72 -2.82
C ASN A 148 6.11 2.11 -2.43
N GLU A 149 4.97 2.56 -2.98
CA GLU A 149 4.42 3.90 -2.65
C GLU A 149 3.92 4.00 -1.20
N LEU A 150 3.49 2.89 -0.60
CA LEU A 150 3.02 2.86 0.80
C LEU A 150 4.16 2.77 1.83
N LEU A 151 5.41 2.51 1.40
CA LEU A 151 6.55 2.26 2.30
C LEU A 151 7.66 3.32 2.22
N GLY A 152 7.57 4.27 1.29
CA GLY A 152 8.45 5.45 1.28
C GLY A 152 8.11 6.42 2.41
N GLU A 153 9.13 6.93 3.12
CA GLU A 153 8.96 7.99 4.14
C GLU A 153 8.75 9.39 3.53
N ASP A 154 8.86 9.52 2.20
CA ASP A 154 8.81 10.79 1.47
C ASP A 154 7.41 11.09 0.89
N GLU A 155 7.15 12.38 0.63
CA GLU A 155 5.93 12.84 -0.05
C GLU A 155 5.62 11.97 -1.29
N PRO A 156 4.34 11.67 -1.55
CA PRO A 156 3.95 10.86 -2.70
C PRO A 156 4.58 11.43 -3.98
N GLY A 157 5.20 10.55 -4.76
CA GLY A 157 5.86 10.94 -6.01
C GLY A 157 4.92 11.72 -6.94
N ALA A 158 5.49 12.55 -7.82
CA ALA A 158 4.74 13.41 -8.74
C ALA A 158 3.78 12.66 -9.70
N ASP A 159 3.83 11.33 -9.70
CA ASP A 159 3.02 10.39 -10.48
C ASP A 159 2.09 9.48 -9.66
N ALA A 160 2.02 9.62 -8.33
CA ALA A 160 1.19 8.76 -7.47
C ALA A 160 -0.31 8.82 -7.82
N GLY A 161 -0.82 10.00 -8.20
CA GLY A 161 -2.22 10.17 -8.62
C GLY A 161 -2.56 9.38 -9.89
N ASP A 162 -1.67 9.43 -10.89
CA ASP A 162 -1.82 8.69 -12.14
C ASP A 162 -1.79 7.17 -11.90
N PHE A 163 -0.89 6.73 -11.01
CA PHE A 163 -0.79 5.34 -10.59
C PHE A 163 -2.06 4.83 -9.93
N LEU A 164 -2.58 5.53 -8.90
CA LEU A 164 -3.74 5.09 -8.12
C LEU A 164 -4.99 4.93 -9.00
N GLN A 165 -5.24 5.89 -9.89
CA GLN A 165 -6.36 5.82 -10.82
C GLN A 165 -6.24 4.61 -11.75
N ALA A 166 -5.04 4.36 -12.27
CA ALA A 166 -4.76 3.22 -13.13
C ALA A 166 -4.88 1.88 -12.38
N ALA A 167 -4.42 1.81 -11.14
CA ALA A 167 -4.44 0.60 -10.32
C ALA A 167 -5.88 0.21 -9.98
N TYR A 168 -6.72 1.20 -9.66
CA TYR A 168 -8.15 0.99 -9.45
C TYR A 168 -8.84 0.46 -10.70
N ALA A 169 -8.53 1.04 -11.87
CA ALA A 169 -9.10 0.60 -13.14
C ALA A 169 -8.70 -0.84 -13.48
N VAL A 170 -7.41 -1.19 -13.29
CA VAL A 170 -6.93 -2.56 -13.48
C VAL A 170 -7.64 -3.54 -12.56
N ARG A 171 -7.85 -3.20 -11.29
CA ARG A 171 -8.58 -4.07 -10.34
C ARG A 171 -10.03 -4.32 -10.76
N GLN A 172 -10.71 -3.34 -11.34
CA GLN A 172 -12.07 -3.54 -11.87
C GLN A 172 -12.08 -4.45 -13.10
N LEU A 173 -11.06 -4.34 -13.97
CA LEU A 173 -10.99 -5.06 -15.24
C LEU A 173 -10.44 -6.49 -15.10
N ALA A 174 -9.48 -6.71 -14.21
CA ALA A 174 -8.86 -8.02 -13.98
C ALA A 174 -9.75 -8.98 -13.17
N GLY A 175 -10.79 -8.46 -12.50
CA GLY A 175 -11.61 -9.24 -11.59
C GLY A 175 -10.90 -9.59 -10.26
N PRO A 176 -11.57 -10.31 -9.35
CA PRO A 176 -10.92 -10.81 -8.14
C PRO A 176 -9.82 -11.82 -8.52
N PRO A 177 -8.70 -11.88 -7.78
CA PRO A 177 -7.71 -12.94 -7.95
C PRO A 177 -8.39 -14.31 -7.73
N GLY A 178 -8.30 -15.18 -8.74
CA GLY A 178 -8.85 -16.54 -8.72
C GLY A 178 -8.04 -17.54 -7.91
#